data_AF-A0A9X2SQ81-F1
#
_entry.id   AF-A0A9X2SQ81-F1
#
_cell.length_a   1.000
_cell.length_b   1.000
_cell.length_c   1.000
_cell.angle_alpha   90.00
_cell.angle_beta   90.00
_cell.angle_gamma   90.00
#
_symmetry.space_group_name_H-M   'P 1'
#
loop_
_entity.id
_entity.type
_entity.pdbx_description
1 polymer ?
#
loop_
_entity_poly.entity_id
_entity_poly.type
_entity_poly.pdbx_seq_one_letter_code
_entity_poly.pdbx_strand_id
1 'polypeptide(L)'
;MFNPKSPRGRLSGKLAKKPQYVLVTENGEERTSNVTDAKIMKAVYNVDSNEYVYLMKCRPVILVRETECFALCFYSDLSFAAFFEVKGIIFRMVKSGVSYDEATDIMCDFFQTAQLPDMSGWVCEKRKAPTQHTESNLSVDGEDFRHFGCADVVAALENIIEGKSKWLLYDFTGENGGYINIHRHNKDGEAPEYKVEWVKWTEPTPIGYHAIVSDLTRLRRWLWDFAAEHKYPDPAPEWKSFDVKDTFQRLTFKFLNEEDKSDNTSDNNER
;
A
#
# COMPACT_ATOMS: atom_id res chain seq x y z
N MET A 1 10.37 -10.36 47.05
CA MET A 1 10.27 -8.89 47.00
C MET A 1 11.55 -8.34 46.40
N PHE A 2 11.54 -7.95 45.13
CA PHE A 2 12.58 -7.13 44.49
C PHE A 2 11.99 -6.55 43.21
N ASN A 3 12.05 -5.22 43.08
CA ASN A 3 11.84 -4.47 41.85
C ASN A 3 13.18 -3.88 41.44
N PRO A 4 13.62 -4.07 40.18
CA PRO A 4 14.36 -3.01 39.54
C PRO A 4 13.99 -2.82 38.06
N LYS A 5 13.47 -1.61 37.78
CA LYS A 5 13.83 -0.71 36.65
C LYS A 5 13.70 -1.24 35.21
N SER A 6 12.66 -0.70 34.55
CA SER A 6 12.47 -0.57 33.10
C SER A 6 13.72 -0.08 32.35
N PRO A 7 13.85 -0.47 31.07
CA PRO A 7 14.32 0.47 30.06
C PRO A 7 13.31 0.64 28.93
N ARG A 8 12.97 1.91 28.69
CA ARG A 8 12.58 2.50 27.40
C ARG A 8 11.22 2.10 26.88
N GLY A 9 10.25 2.98 27.13
CA GLY A 9 8.96 2.99 26.48
C GLY A 9 9.12 2.89 24.97
N ARG A 10 8.67 1.76 24.40
CA ARG A 10 8.11 1.75 23.05
C ARG A 10 6.95 2.74 23.08
N LEU A 11 7.19 3.95 22.58
CA LEU A 11 6.12 4.86 22.24
C LEU A 11 5.23 4.14 21.23
N SER A 12 4.07 3.72 21.71
CA SER A 12 2.98 3.17 20.94
C SER A 12 2.51 4.24 19.95
N GLY A 13 3.10 4.26 18.76
CA GLY A 13 2.55 4.95 17.60
C GLY A 13 1.35 4.20 17.04
N LYS A 14 0.35 3.92 17.88
CA LYS A 14 -0.96 3.40 17.47
C LYS A 14 -2.02 4.47 17.72
N LEU A 15 -1.91 5.59 17.02
CA LEU A 15 -3.13 6.12 16.42
C LEU A 15 -3.42 5.14 15.28
N ALA A 16 -4.32 4.19 15.51
CA ALA A 16 -4.76 3.25 14.49
C ALA A 16 -5.21 4.07 13.28
N LYS A 17 -4.35 4.13 12.25
CA LYS A 17 -4.67 4.79 10.98
C LYS A 17 -5.97 4.15 10.50
N LYS A 18 -7.02 4.97 10.28
CA LYS A 18 -8.29 4.44 9.76
C LYS A 18 -8.01 3.59 8.53
N PRO A 19 -8.58 2.38 8.43
CA PRO A 19 -8.36 1.53 7.27
C PRO A 19 -8.79 2.30 6.00
N GLN A 20 -7.91 2.29 4.99
CA GLN A 20 -8.17 2.94 3.72
C GLN A 20 -8.85 1.95 2.77
N TYR A 21 -9.88 2.44 2.08
CA TYR A 21 -10.67 1.67 1.14
C TYR A 21 -10.77 2.43 -0.18
N VAL A 22 -10.94 1.70 -1.27
CA VAL A 22 -11.26 2.23 -2.59
C VAL A 22 -12.61 1.67 -3.01
N LEU A 23 -13.55 2.56 -3.32
CA LEU A 23 -14.81 2.19 -3.95
C LEU A 23 -14.64 2.31 -5.47
N VAL A 24 -15.06 1.27 -6.18
CA VAL A 24 -15.02 1.17 -7.64
C VAL A 24 -16.44 1.02 -8.17
N THR A 25 -16.78 1.87 -9.13
CA THR A 25 -18.09 1.96 -9.78
C THR A 25 -17.91 2.04 -11.30
N GLU A 26 -19.00 2.19 -12.06
CA GLU A 26 -18.97 2.36 -13.52
C GLU A 26 -18.12 1.30 -14.24
N ASN A 27 -18.35 0.02 -13.94
CA ASN A 27 -17.63 -1.10 -14.55
C ASN A 27 -16.10 -1.04 -14.40
N GLY A 28 -15.58 -0.31 -13.42
CA GLY A 28 -14.14 -0.22 -13.14
C GLY A 28 -13.49 1.09 -13.51
N GLU A 29 -14.20 1.96 -14.24
CA GLU A 29 -13.71 3.25 -14.72
C GLU A 29 -13.62 4.29 -13.60
N GLU A 30 -14.61 4.35 -12.72
CA GLU A 30 -14.61 5.28 -11.59
C GLU A 30 -14.02 4.62 -10.33
N ARG A 31 -13.04 5.31 -9.70
CA ARG A 31 -12.38 4.87 -8.47
C ARG A 31 -12.22 6.03 -7.51
N THR A 32 -12.57 5.83 -6.25
CA THR A 32 -12.42 6.86 -5.20
C THR A 32 -11.94 6.26 -3.87
N SER A 33 -10.91 6.85 -3.28
CA SER A 33 -10.44 6.53 -1.92
C SER A 33 -11.18 7.31 -0.82
N ASN A 34 -11.92 8.36 -1.18
CA ASN A 34 -12.81 9.10 -0.28
C ASN A 34 -14.14 8.34 -0.07
N VAL A 35 -14.06 7.16 0.55
CA VAL A 35 -15.19 6.25 0.79
C VAL A 35 -15.97 6.65 2.04
N THR A 36 -17.30 6.56 1.97
CA THR A 36 -18.22 6.79 3.09
C THR A 36 -19.41 5.83 2.96
N ASP A 37 -20.10 5.52 4.06
CA ASP A 37 -21.31 4.68 4.04
C ASP A 37 -22.35 5.18 3.02
N ALA A 38 -22.57 6.49 2.96
CA ALA A 38 -23.49 7.11 2.00
C ALA A 38 -23.09 6.86 0.54
N LYS A 39 -21.79 6.84 0.24
CA LYS A 39 -21.29 6.52 -1.11
C LYS A 39 -21.41 5.03 -1.42
N ILE A 40 -21.14 4.16 -0.45
CA ILE A 40 -21.33 2.71 -0.60
C ILE A 40 -22.80 2.41 -0.88
N MET A 41 -23.71 2.91 -0.03
CA MET A 41 -25.15 2.74 -0.21
C MET A 41 -25.61 3.26 -1.57
N LYS A 42 -25.21 4.48 -1.96
CA LYS A 42 -25.54 5.03 -3.28
C LYS A 42 -25.04 4.12 -4.41
N ALA A 43 -23.82 3.60 -4.32
CA ALA A 43 -23.27 2.74 -5.36
C ALA A 43 -24.04 1.42 -5.47
N VAL A 44 -24.32 0.76 -4.34
CA VAL A 44 -25.07 -0.51 -4.25
C VAL A 44 -26.47 -0.35 -4.85
N TYR A 45 -27.20 0.69 -4.48
CA TYR A 45 -28.54 0.96 -5.00
C TYR A 45 -28.56 1.39 -6.48
N ASN A 46 -27.41 1.74 -7.06
CA ASN A 46 -27.26 2.05 -8.48
C ASN A 46 -26.43 0.97 -9.21
N VAL A 47 -26.32 -0.25 -8.67
CA VAL A 47 -25.50 -1.32 -9.27
C VAL A 47 -25.93 -1.67 -10.70
N ASP A 48 -27.22 -1.54 -11.03
CA ASP A 48 -27.74 -1.78 -12.39
C ASP A 48 -27.07 -0.85 -13.43
N SER A 49 -26.72 0.37 -13.02
CA SER A 49 -25.98 1.32 -13.87
C SER A 49 -24.47 1.12 -13.80
N ASN A 50 -23.96 0.59 -12.68
CA ASN A 50 -22.53 0.37 -12.45
C ASN A 50 -22.02 -0.99 -12.96
N GLU A 51 -22.91 -1.92 -13.32
CA GLU A 51 -22.68 -3.35 -13.57
C GLU A 51 -22.24 -4.13 -12.31
N TYR A 52 -21.26 -3.60 -11.57
CA TYR A 52 -20.84 -4.07 -10.26
C TYR A 52 -20.37 -2.91 -9.37
N VAL A 53 -20.34 -3.15 -8.06
CA VAL A 53 -19.78 -2.25 -7.05
C VAL A 53 -18.70 -2.99 -6.30
N TYR A 54 -17.47 -2.50 -6.37
CA TYR A 54 -16.33 -3.14 -5.73
C TYR A 54 -15.82 -2.28 -4.57
N LEU A 55 -15.70 -2.86 -3.38
CA LEU A 55 -15.09 -2.21 -2.22
C LEU A 55 -13.79 -2.91 -1.89
N MET A 56 -12.68 -2.26 -2.24
CA MET A 56 -11.34 -2.75 -2.03
C MET A 56 -10.79 -2.21 -0.72
N LYS A 57 -10.12 -3.05 0.04
CA LYS A 57 -9.36 -2.63 1.22
C LYS A 57 -7.89 -2.54 0.82
N CYS A 58 -7.29 -1.34 0.94
CA CYS A 58 -5.93 -1.10 0.51
C CYS A 58 -4.91 -1.97 1.27
N ARG A 59 -5.24 -2.27 2.53
CA ARG A 59 -4.54 -3.24 3.38
C ARG A 59 -5.45 -4.43 3.63
N PRO A 60 -5.20 -5.59 3.03
CA PRO A 60 -6.06 -6.75 3.19
C PRO A 60 -6.28 -7.16 4.65
N VAL A 61 -7.38 -7.88 4.88
CA VAL A 61 -7.62 -8.57 6.14
C VAL A 61 -6.84 -9.89 6.11
N ILE A 62 -5.81 -9.98 6.95
CA ILE A 62 -5.04 -11.21 7.13
C ILE A 62 -5.89 -12.20 7.93
N LEU A 63 -6.19 -13.34 7.33
CA LEU A 63 -6.99 -14.38 7.97
C LEU A 63 -6.08 -15.40 8.68
N VAL A 64 -5.31 -16.16 7.89
CA VAL A 64 -4.36 -17.16 8.37
C VAL A 64 -3.21 -17.30 7.39
N ARG A 65 -1.97 -17.38 7.90
CA ARG A 65 -0.74 -17.57 7.09
C ARG A 65 -0.62 -16.53 5.96
N GLU A 66 -0.80 -16.95 4.72
CA GLU A 66 -0.67 -16.21 3.46
C GLU A 66 -2.04 -16.09 2.76
N THR A 67 -3.12 -16.07 3.54
CA THR A 67 -4.49 -15.88 3.04
C THR A 67 -5.01 -14.53 3.48
N GLU A 68 -5.35 -13.72 2.48
CA GLU A 68 -5.73 -12.33 2.66
C GLU A 68 -7.02 -12.03 1.92
N CYS A 69 -8.01 -11.44 2.61
CA CYS A 69 -9.20 -10.89 1.95
C CYS A 69 -8.95 -9.43 1.61
N PHE A 70 -9.03 -9.08 0.32
CA PHE A 70 -8.69 -7.74 -0.13
C PHE A 70 -9.89 -6.96 -0.67
N ALA A 71 -11.02 -7.60 -0.96
CA ALA A 71 -12.19 -6.88 -1.45
C ALA A 71 -13.52 -7.62 -1.32
N LEU A 72 -14.60 -6.84 -1.36
CA LEU A 72 -15.98 -7.29 -1.55
C LEU A 72 -16.54 -6.72 -2.86
N CYS A 73 -17.45 -7.45 -3.50
CA CYS A 73 -18.10 -7.02 -4.73
C CYS A 73 -19.59 -7.41 -4.73
N PHE A 74 -20.44 -6.49 -5.16
CA PHE A 74 -21.85 -6.75 -5.44
C PHE A 74 -22.15 -6.53 -6.91
N TYR A 75 -22.88 -7.45 -7.54
CA TYR A 75 -23.17 -7.45 -8.96
C TYR A 75 -24.65 -7.14 -9.22
N SER A 76 -24.94 -6.60 -10.40
CA SER A 76 -26.31 -6.32 -10.86
C SER A 76 -27.21 -7.56 -10.96
N ASP A 77 -26.64 -8.76 -11.06
CA ASP A 77 -27.37 -10.03 -11.01
C ASP A 77 -27.73 -10.49 -9.58
N LEU A 78 -27.55 -9.61 -8.57
CA LEU A 78 -27.75 -9.87 -7.15
C LEU A 78 -26.80 -10.94 -6.57
N SER A 79 -25.68 -11.20 -7.24
CA SER A 79 -24.58 -11.96 -6.66
C SER A 79 -23.72 -11.06 -5.78
N PHE A 80 -23.17 -11.63 -4.71
CA PHE A 80 -22.20 -10.99 -3.84
C PHE A 80 -20.95 -11.88 -3.77
N ALA A 81 -19.76 -11.26 -3.78
CA ALA A 81 -18.50 -11.97 -3.71
C ALA A 81 -17.51 -11.34 -2.74
N ALA A 82 -16.79 -12.19 -2.01
CA ALA A 82 -15.60 -11.80 -1.26
C ALA A 82 -14.35 -12.37 -1.94
N PHE A 83 -13.31 -11.55 -2.10
CA PHE A 83 -12.10 -11.89 -2.85
C PHE A 83 -10.90 -12.12 -1.94
N PHE A 84 -10.22 -13.23 -2.20
CA PHE A 84 -9.08 -13.71 -1.43
C PHE A 84 -7.88 -13.90 -2.33
N GLU A 85 -6.71 -13.57 -1.80
CA GLU A 85 -5.46 -14.07 -2.34
C GLU A 85 -4.91 -15.15 -1.42
N VAL A 86 -4.53 -16.27 -2.02
CA VAL A 86 -3.89 -17.40 -1.34
C VAL A 86 -2.66 -17.77 -2.16
N LYS A 87 -1.46 -17.48 -1.65
CA LYS A 87 -0.19 -17.80 -2.32
C LYS A 87 -0.12 -17.28 -3.77
N GLY A 88 -0.51 -16.03 -4.01
CA GLY A 88 -0.54 -15.44 -5.36
C GLY A 88 -1.70 -15.88 -6.25
N ILE A 89 -2.61 -16.74 -5.75
CA ILE A 89 -3.79 -17.19 -6.50
C ILE A 89 -5.03 -16.49 -5.96
N ILE A 90 -5.83 -15.91 -6.86
CA ILE A 90 -7.08 -15.23 -6.51
C ILE A 90 -8.25 -16.23 -6.49
N PHE A 91 -8.97 -16.23 -5.37
CA PHE A 91 -10.23 -16.93 -5.17
C PHE A 91 -11.35 -15.93 -4.91
N ARG A 92 -12.58 -16.30 -5.24
CA ARG A 92 -13.76 -15.60 -4.74
C ARG A 92 -14.75 -16.57 -4.10
N MET A 93 -15.30 -16.18 -2.96
CA MET A 93 -16.46 -16.84 -2.35
C MET A 93 -17.69 -16.09 -2.83
N VAL A 94 -18.70 -16.78 -3.36
CA VAL A 94 -19.88 -16.18 -4.00
C VAL A 94 -21.18 -16.67 -3.36
N LYS A 95 -22.11 -15.74 -3.13
CA LYS A 95 -23.50 -16.00 -2.75
C LYS A 95 -24.43 -15.29 -3.74
N SER A 96 -25.46 -15.98 -4.23
CA SER A 96 -26.49 -15.39 -5.09
C SER A 96 -27.73 -14.98 -4.29
N GLY A 97 -28.54 -14.10 -4.87
CA GLY A 97 -29.81 -13.67 -4.29
C GLY A 97 -29.67 -12.74 -3.06
N VAL A 98 -28.59 -11.96 -3.01
CA VAL A 98 -28.34 -10.98 -1.96
C VAL A 98 -29.13 -9.70 -2.27
N SER A 99 -29.92 -9.21 -1.31
CA SER A 99 -30.70 -7.98 -1.49
C SER A 99 -29.80 -6.73 -1.44
N TYR A 100 -30.31 -5.60 -1.94
CA TYR A 100 -29.62 -4.31 -1.84
C TYR A 100 -29.30 -3.91 -0.40
N ASP A 101 -30.24 -4.16 0.53
CA ASP A 101 -30.06 -3.88 1.95
C ASP A 101 -28.97 -4.78 2.55
N GLU A 102 -29.04 -6.09 2.29
CA GLU A 102 -28.05 -7.04 2.78
C GLU A 102 -26.65 -6.72 2.23
N ALA A 103 -26.53 -6.38 0.95
CA ALA A 103 -25.26 -5.97 0.35
C ALA A 103 -24.73 -4.66 0.97
N THR A 104 -25.61 -3.68 1.22
CA THR A 104 -25.24 -2.42 1.86
C THR A 104 -24.72 -2.65 3.27
N ASP A 105 -25.43 -3.45 4.08
CA ASP A 105 -25.05 -3.76 5.45
C ASP A 105 -23.68 -4.46 5.48
N ILE A 106 -23.48 -5.51 4.67
CA ILE A 106 -22.21 -6.25 4.60
C ILE A 106 -21.05 -5.32 4.20
N MET A 107 -21.23 -4.46 3.19
CA MET A 107 -20.16 -3.58 2.71
C MET A 107 -19.84 -2.44 3.68
N CYS A 108 -20.85 -1.85 4.32
CA CYS A 108 -20.67 -0.83 5.35
C CYS A 108 -20.00 -1.43 6.61
N ASP A 109 -20.43 -2.61 7.07
CA ASP A 109 -19.81 -3.30 8.20
C ASP A 109 -18.33 -3.61 7.92
N PHE A 110 -18.01 -4.08 6.70
CA PHE A 110 -16.63 -4.30 6.29
C PHE A 110 -15.82 -3.00 6.22
N PHE A 111 -16.40 -1.90 5.75
CA PHE A 111 -15.77 -0.58 5.72
C PHE A 111 -15.45 -0.06 7.13
N GLN A 112 -16.38 -0.22 8.06
CA GLN A 112 -16.26 0.33 9.41
C GLN A 112 -15.37 -0.54 10.32
N THR A 113 -15.45 -1.85 10.20
CA THR A 113 -14.87 -2.79 11.17
C THR A 113 -13.81 -3.72 10.60
N ALA A 114 -13.67 -3.78 9.27
CA ALA A 114 -12.88 -4.79 8.56
C ALA A 114 -13.29 -6.25 8.86
N GLN A 115 -14.50 -6.47 9.38
CA GLN A 115 -15.04 -7.82 9.57
C GLN A 115 -15.60 -8.36 8.25
N LEU A 116 -15.33 -9.64 7.99
CA LEU A 116 -15.86 -10.34 6.83
C LEU A 116 -17.21 -10.97 7.16
N PRO A 117 -18.12 -11.10 6.18
CA PRO A 117 -19.37 -11.82 6.37
C PRO A 117 -19.12 -13.30 6.66
N ASP A 118 -20.09 -13.97 7.29
CA ASP A 118 -20.11 -15.42 7.36
C ASP A 118 -20.34 -16.00 5.95
N MET A 119 -19.31 -16.67 5.45
CA MET A 119 -19.30 -17.28 4.11
C MET A 119 -19.63 -18.77 4.13
N SER A 120 -20.17 -19.28 5.25
CA SER A 120 -20.66 -20.65 5.34
C SER A 120 -21.73 -20.91 4.26
N GLY A 121 -21.48 -21.91 3.41
CA GLY A 121 -22.38 -22.27 2.31
C GLY A 121 -22.23 -21.45 1.03
N TRP A 122 -21.26 -20.53 0.95
CA TRP A 122 -20.95 -19.81 -0.28
C TRP A 122 -20.15 -20.70 -1.24
N VAL A 123 -20.26 -20.43 -2.55
CA VAL A 123 -19.54 -21.16 -3.58
C VAL A 123 -18.13 -20.60 -3.74
N CYS A 124 -17.12 -21.46 -3.64
CA CYS A 124 -15.72 -21.08 -3.89
C CYS A 124 -15.37 -21.24 -5.37
N GLU A 125 -14.91 -20.16 -6.00
CA GLU A 125 -14.47 -20.16 -7.38
C GLU A 125 -13.01 -19.70 -7.48
N LYS A 126 -12.21 -20.46 -8.23
CA LYS A 126 -10.84 -20.06 -8.60
C LYS A 126 -10.89 -19.18 -9.84
N ARG A 127 -10.27 -17.99 -9.79
CA ARG A 127 -10.10 -17.11 -10.94
C ARG A 127 -8.63 -17.09 -11.35
N LYS A 128 -8.33 -16.89 -12.64
CA LYS A 128 -7.00 -16.40 -13.00
C LYS A 128 -6.89 -14.98 -12.43
N ALA A 129 -5.75 -14.67 -11.80
CA ALA A 129 -5.46 -13.29 -11.48
C ALA A 129 -5.63 -12.45 -12.76
N PRO A 130 -6.26 -11.26 -12.69
CA PRO A 130 -6.22 -10.36 -13.83
C PRO A 130 -4.76 -10.21 -14.26
N THR A 131 -4.51 -10.16 -15.57
CA THR A 131 -3.18 -9.85 -16.10
C THR A 131 -2.69 -8.60 -15.40
N GLN A 132 -1.60 -8.73 -14.64
CA GLN A 132 -0.94 -7.63 -13.95
C GLN A 132 -0.71 -6.50 -14.95
N HIS A 133 -1.55 -5.48 -14.90
CA HIS A 133 -1.14 -4.17 -15.36
C HIS A 133 0.08 -3.80 -14.49
N THR A 134 1.13 -3.27 -15.12
CA THR A 134 2.34 -2.72 -14.49
C THR A 134 2.11 -2.43 -13.02
N GLU A 135 2.59 -3.33 -12.16
CA GLU A 135 2.30 -3.29 -10.73
C GLU A 135 2.97 -2.05 -10.17
N SER A 136 2.16 -1.04 -9.92
CA SER A 136 2.50 0.09 -9.08
C SER A 136 2.29 -0.34 -7.64
N ASN A 137 3.28 -0.11 -6.78
CA ASN A 137 3.22 -0.43 -5.37
C ASN A 137 3.55 0.82 -4.54
N LEU A 138 2.71 1.12 -3.55
CA LEU A 138 2.92 2.20 -2.61
C LEU A 138 3.08 1.60 -1.21
N SER A 139 4.22 1.86 -0.59
CA SER A 139 4.48 1.51 0.81
C SER A 139 4.61 2.77 1.64
N VAL A 140 3.95 2.83 2.81
CA VAL A 140 4.08 3.96 3.76
C VAL A 140 4.42 3.41 5.13
N ASP A 141 5.56 3.82 5.68
CA ASP A 141 6.11 3.30 6.95
C ASP A 141 6.26 1.75 6.97
N GLY A 142 6.46 1.13 5.81
CA GLY A 142 6.62 -0.33 5.64
C GLY A 142 5.30 -1.08 5.52
N GLU A 143 4.19 -0.35 5.33
CA GLU A 143 2.88 -0.93 5.10
C GLU A 143 2.49 -0.72 3.64
N ASP A 144 2.31 -1.82 2.90
CA ASP A 144 2.00 -1.80 1.47
C ASP A 144 0.50 -1.56 1.20
N PHE A 145 0.23 -0.82 0.13
CA PHE A 145 -1.10 -0.44 -0.33
C PHE A 145 -1.34 -1.08 -1.69
N ARG A 146 -2.30 -2.02 -1.74
CA ARG A 146 -2.64 -2.74 -2.98
C ARG A 146 -3.35 -1.88 -4.01
N HIS A 147 -4.10 -0.89 -3.55
CA HIS A 147 -4.93 -0.03 -4.39
C HIS A 147 -4.75 1.40 -3.95
N PHE A 148 -4.32 2.24 -4.89
CA PHE A 148 -4.08 3.65 -4.67
C PHE A 148 -4.14 4.39 -6.01
N GLY A 149 -4.52 5.65 -5.97
CA GLY A 149 -4.38 6.59 -7.09
C GLY A 149 -3.41 7.73 -6.73
N CYS A 150 -3.21 8.67 -7.66
CA CYS A 150 -2.30 9.80 -7.44
C CYS A 150 -2.65 10.61 -6.17
N ALA A 151 -3.95 10.76 -5.87
CA ALA A 151 -4.41 11.43 -4.66
C ALA A 151 -3.95 10.74 -3.37
N ASP A 152 -3.90 9.41 -3.35
CA ASP A 152 -3.46 8.63 -2.20
C ASP A 152 -1.95 8.74 -1.98
N VAL A 153 -1.18 8.75 -3.08
CA VAL A 153 0.27 8.99 -3.04
C VAL A 153 0.58 10.38 -2.46
N VAL A 154 -0.17 11.40 -2.88
CA VAL A 154 0.00 12.77 -2.37
C VAL A 154 -0.46 12.88 -0.92
N ALA A 155 -1.55 12.22 -0.54
CA ALA A 155 -1.99 12.14 0.85
C ALA A 155 -0.94 11.45 1.75
N ALA A 156 -0.23 10.43 1.25
CA ALA A 156 0.89 9.82 1.95
C ALA A 156 2.03 10.83 2.18
N LEU A 157 2.35 11.66 1.19
CA LEU A 157 3.32 12.75 1.37
C LEU A 157 2.87 13.78 2.41
N GLU A 158 1.60 14.20 2.39
CA GLU A 158 1.08 15.13 3.42
C GLU A 158 1.21 14.54 4.83
N ASN A 159 0.94 13.25 5.01
CA ASN A 159 1.17 12.58 6.29
C ASN A 159 2.64 12.64 6.73
N ILE A 160 3.60 12.56 5.79
CA ILE A 160 5.03 12.74 6.09
C ILE A 160 5.31 14.20 6.49
N ILE A 161 4.77 15.18 5.76
CA ILE A 161 4.94 16.61 6.04
C ILE A 161 4.39 16.98 7.42
N GLU A 162 3.23 16.45 7.79
CA GLU A 162 2.58 16.65 9.09
C GLU A 162 3.22 15.84 10.22
N GLY A 163 4.12 14.90 9.90
CA GLY A 163 4.86 14.11 10.89
C GLY A 163 4.09 12.91 11.42
N LYS A 164 3.00 12.54 10.75
CA LYS A 164 2.21 11.33 11.00
C LYS A 164 2.89 10.08 10.42
N SER A 165 3.72 10.26 9.40
CA SER A 165 4.52 9.21 8.76
C SER A 165 5.98 9.64 8.60
N LYS A 166 6.87 8.65 8.50
CA LYS A 166 8.32 8.85 8.35
C LYS A 166 8.75 8.76 6.90
N TRP A 167 8.18 7.83 6.14
CA TRP A 167 8.57 7.61 4.77
C TRP A 167 7.48 7.00 3.90
N LEU A 168 7.62 7.18 2.59
CA LEU A 168 6.89 6.46 1.56
C LEU A 168 7.85 5.97 0.48
N LEU A 169 7.54 4.82 -0.09
CA LEU A 169 8.15 4.27 -1.31
C LEU A 169 7.03 4.07 -2.30
N TYR A 170 7.18 4.62 -3.49
CA TYR A 170 6.31 4.33 -4.61
C TYR A 170 7.17 3.77 -5.74
N ASP A 171 6.94 2.51 -6.09
CA ASP A 171 7.60 1.81 -7.19
C ASP A 171 6.61 1.36 -8.26
N PHE A 172 7.09 1.18 -9.48
CA PHE A 172 6.32 0.56 -10.54
C PHE A 172 7.20 -0.25 -11.50
N THR A 173 6.61 -1.32 -12.02
CA THR A 173 7.25 -2.20 -13.03
C THR A 173 6.89 -1.76 -14.45
N GLY A 174 7.73 -2.10 -15.43
CA GLY A 174 7.48 -1.82 -16.86
C GLY A 174 8.62 -1.10 -17.58
N GLU A 175 8.35 -0.66 -18.80
CA GLU A 175 9.30 0.17 -19.58
C GLU A 175 9.48 1.51 -18.86
N ASN A 176 10.71 1.84 -18.48
CA ASN A 176 11.03 2.98 -17.58
C ASN A 176 10.56 2.82 -16.14
N GLY A 177 10.31 1.59 -15.68
CA GLY A 177 10.05 1.26 -14.29
C GLY A 177 11.11 1.79 -13.33
N GLY A 178 10.78 1.84 -12.06
CA GLY A 178 11.64 2.48 -11.07
C GLY A 178 10.93 2.71 -9.76
N TYR A 179 11.50 3.57 -8.94
CA TYR A 179 10.87 4.01 -7.71
C TYR A 179 11.19 5.46 -7.38
N ILE A 180 10.34 6.05 -6.55
CA ILE A 180 10.61 7.25 -5.78
C ILE A 180 10.40 6.94 -4.29
N ASN A 181 11.35 7.37 -3.48
CA ASN A 181 11.38 7.16 -2.05
C ASN A 181 11.56 8.51 -1.36
N ILE A 182 10.66 8.83 -0.44
CA ILE A 182 10.69 10.10 0.30
C ILE A 182 10.71 9.79 1.79
N HIS A 183 11.73 10.30 2.46
CA HIS A 183 11.94 10.15 3.88
C HIS A 183 11.98 11.53 4.55
N ARG A 184 11.22 11.71 5.63
CA ARG A 184 11.38 12.87 6.50
C ARG A 184 12.72 12.79 7.21
N HIS A 185 13.53 13.82 7.03
CA HIS A 185 14.78 14.03 7.73
C HIS A 185 14.58 15.15 8.76
N ASN A 186 14.46 14.77 10.04
CA ASN A 186 14.40 15.72 11.14
C ASN A 186 15.81 15.99 11.64
N LYS A 187 16.21 17.26 11.68
CA LYS A 187 17.28 17.75 12.54
C LYS A 187 16.63 18.48 13.71
N ASP A 188 17.07 18.17 14.93
CA ASP A 188 16.48 18.74 16.14
C ASP A 188 16.58 20.27 16.13
N GLY A 189 15.44 20.95 16.28
CA GLY A 189 15.37 22.42 16.32
C GLY A 189 15.36 23.12 14.94
N GLU A 190 15.40 22.39 13.83
CA GLU A 190 15.38 22.94 12.48
C GLU A 190 14.05 22.68 11.75
N ALA A 191 13.81 23.43 10.67
CA ALA A 191 12.71 23.14 9.75
C ALA A 191 12.90 21.74 9.15
N PRO A 192 11.82 20.97 8.95
CA PRO A 192 11.93 19.62 8.40
C PRO A 192 12.50 19.64 6.98
N GLU A 193 13.46 18.75 6.72
CA GLU A 193 13.97 18.46 5.39
C GLU A 193 13.49 17.08 4.94
N TYR A 194 13.53 16.81 3.64
CA TYR A 194 13.08 15.55 3.06
C TYR A 194 14.20 14.98 2.22
N LYS A 195 14.65 13.77 2.57
CA LYS A 195 15.54 13.00 1.72
C LYS A 195 14.69 12.34 0.65
N VAL A 196 14.92 12.72 -0.59
CA VAL A 196 14.28 12.13 -1.76
C VAL A 196 15.31 11.31 -2.51
N GLU A 197 14.90 10.12 -2.94
CA GLU A 197 15.68 9.25 -3.80
C GLU A 197 14.77 8.73 -4.90
N TRP A 198 15.24 8.66 -6.13
CA TRP A 198 14.55 7.94 -7.18
C TRP A 198 15.53 7.15 -8.02
N VAL A 199 15.05 6.03 -8.55
CA VAL A 199 15.78 5.18 -9.47
C VAL A 199 14.90 4.88 -10.66
N LYS A 200 15.49 4.92 -11.84
CA LYS A 200 14.90 4.50 -13.10
C LYS A 200 15.68 3.29 -13.63
N TRP A 201 14.99 2.17 -13.84
CA TRP A 201 15.55 0.91 -14.34
C TRP A 201 15.78 0.95 -15.87
N THR A 202 16.54 1.95 -16.33
CA THR A 202 16.94 2.05 -17.74
C THR A 202 17.98 0.98 -18.10
N GLU A 203 17.88 0.45 -19.31
CA GLU A 203 18.90 -0.42 -19.90
C GLU A 203 19.87 0.40 -20.78
N PRO A 204 21.18 0.09 -20.80
CA PRO A 204 21.88 -0.95 -20.03
C PRO A 204 22.26 -0.53 -18.60
N THR A 205 22.11 0.75 -18.28
CA THR A 205 22.57 1.35 -17.03
C THR A 205 21.42 2.06 -16.33
N PRO A 206 20.99 1.58 -15.15
CA PRO A 206 19.98 2.26 -14.35
C PRO A 206 20.50 3.61 -13.85
N ILE A 207 19.58 4.55 -13.69
CA ILE A 207 19.88 5.92 -13.27
C ILE A 207 19.33 6.11 -11.86
N GLY A 208 20.15 6.63 -10.95
CA GLY A 208 19.74 6.90 -9.58
C GLY A 208 20.18 8.27 -9.12
N TYR A 209 19.28 8.99 -8.46
CA TYR A 209 19.59 10.27 -7.82
C TYR A 209 19.01 10.35 -6.43
N HIS A 210 19.69 11.09 -5.55
CA HIS A 210 19.15 11.49 -4.26
C HIS A 210 19.40 12.97 -3.97
N ALA A 211 18.52 13.60 -3.21
CA ALA A 211 18.59 14.99 -2.81
C ALA A 211 18.05 15.19 -1.38
N ILE A 212 18.42 16.30 -0.76
CA ILE A 212 17.76 16.82 0.44
C ILE A 212 16.98 18.07 0.01
N VAL A 213 15.69 18.09 0.30
CA VAL A 213 14.76 19.09 -0.21
C VAL A 213 13.93 19.66 0.92
N SER A 214 13.77 20.97 0.96
CA SER A 214 12.90 21.68 1.90
C SER A 214 11.70 22.37 1.23
N ASP A 215 11.71 22.49 -0.10
CA ASP A 215 10.63 23.06 -0.90
C ASP A 215 9.46 22.06 -1.04
N LEU A 216 8.44 22.23 -0.19
CA LEU A 216 7.24 21.40 -0.18
C LEU A 216 6.41 21.49 -1.47
N THR A 217 6.42 22.65 -2.14
CA THR A 217 5.67 22.82 -3.40
C THR A 217 6.28 21.97 -4.50
N ARG A 218 7.62 21.95 -4.54
CA ARG A 218 8.39 21.13 -5.47
C ARG A 218 8.20 19.64 -5.19
N LEU A 219 8.25 19.22 -3.93
CA LEU A 219 8.01 17.82 -3.54
C LEU A 219 6.63 17.32 -3.97
N ARG A 220 5.58 18.12 -3.71
CA ARG A 220 4.21 17.79 -4.13
C ARG A 220 4.09 17.63 -5.63
N ARG A 221 4.65 18.58 -6.40
CA ARG A 221 4.63 18.52 -7.86
C ARG A 221 5.35 17.28 -8.38
N TRP A 222 6.57 17.03 -7.92
CA TRP A 222 7.33 15.86 -8.36
C TRP A 222 6.61 14.55 -8.11
N LEU A 223 6.02 14.39 -6.91
CA LEU A 223 5.31 13.17 -6.59
C LEU A 223 3.99 13.03 -7.37
N TRP A 224 3.30 14.14 -7.62
CA TRP A 224 2.11 14.17 -8.49
C TRP A 224 2.45 13.77 -9.92
N ASP A 225 3.46 14.40 -10.53
CA ASP A 225 3.90 14.11 -11.89
C ASP A 225 4.40 12.66 -12.02
N PHE A 226 5.10 12.15 -11.00
CA PHE A 226 5.53 10.76 -10.95
C PHE A 226 4.34 9.79 -10.88
N ALA A 227 3.30 10.11 -10.10
CA ALA A 227 2.12 9.24 -9.96
C ALA A 227 1.11 9.35 -11.10
N ALA A 228 1.01 10.49 -11.76
CA ALA A 228 0.08 10.67 -12.87
C ALA A 228 0.68 10.25 -14.21
N GLU A 229 1.96 10.54 -14.42
CA GLU A 229 2.60 10.47 -15.74
C GLU A 229 3.88 9.61 -15.77
N HIS A 230 4.25 8.97 -14.64
CA HIS A 230 5.53 8.27 -14.49
C HIS A 230 6.75 9.15 -14.82
N LYS A 231 6.61 10.46 -14.61
CA LYS A 231 7.64 11.45 -14.91
C LYS A 231 8.56 11.62 -13.70
N TYR A 232 9.84 11.29 -13.89
CA TYR A 232 10.87 11.46 -12.86
C TYR A 232 11.20 12.94 -12.63
N PRO A 233 11.60 13.32 -11.41
CA PRO A 233 12.10 14.67 -11.15
C PRO A 233 13.28 15.02 -12.06
N ASP A 234 13.24 16.20 -12.69
CA ASP A 234 14.35 16.67 -13.50
C ASP A 234 15.60 16.86 -12.62
N PRO A 235 16.79 16.40 -13.08
CA PRO A 235 18.03 16.65 -12.38
C PRO A 235 18.27 18.15 -12.21
N ALA A 236 18.42 18.57 -10.97
CA ALA A 236 18.72 19.92 -10.53
C ALA A 236 20.00 19.90 -9.67
N PRO A 237 20.66 21.05 -9.41
CA PRO A 237 21.97 21.08 -8.74
C PRO A 237 22.01 20.40 -7.37
N GLU A 238 20.88 20.31 -6.67
CA GLU A 238 20.74 19.63 -5.38
C GLU A 238 20.81 18.09 -5.49
N TRP A 239 20.61 17.52 -6.68
CA TRP A 239 20.61 16.09 -6.91
C TRP A 239 22.02 15.55 -7.07
N LYS A 240 22.30 14.48 -6.35
CA LYS A 240 23.54 13.72 -6.47
C LYS A 240 23.22 12.39 -7.13
N SER A 241 23.86 12.12 -8.26
CA SER A 241 23.79 10.82 -8.91
C SER A 241 24.52 9.77 -8.09
N PHE A 242 24.04 8.54 -8.08
CA PHE A 242 24.75 7.41 -7.48
C PHE A 242 24.74 6.20 -8.41
N ASP A 243 25.72 5.32 -8.24
CA ASP A 243 25.76 4.05 -8.95
C ASP A 243 24.75 3.09 -8.32
N VAL A 244 23.63 2.90 -9.02
CA VAL A 244 22.54 2.03 -8.58
C VAL A 244 23.03 0.59 -8.44
N LYS A 245 23.82 0.06 -9.38
CA LYS A 245 24.27 -1.34 -9.34
C LYS A 245 25.18 -1.59 -8.13
N ASP A 246 26.19 -0.74 -7.92
CA ASP A 246 27.08 -0.83 -6.75
C ASP A 246 26.31 -0.68 -5.44
N THR A 247 25.37 0.27 -5.37
CA THR A 247 24.58 0.52 -4.15
C THR A 247 23.74 -0.70 -3.76
N PHE A 248 22.99 -1.27 -4.70
CA PHE A 248 22.15 -2.44 -4.42
C PHE A 248 22.99 -3.70 -4.17
N GLN A 249 24.12 -3.89 -4.87
CA GLN A 249 25.04 -4.99 -4.58
C GLN A 249 25.56 -4.95 -3.13
N ARG A 250 25.98 -3.76 -2.66
CA ARG A 250 26.45 -3.58 -1.27
C ARG A 250 25.34 -3.84 -0.25
N LEU A 251 24.10 -3.46 -0.54
CA LEU A 251 22.97 -3.76 0.33
C LEU A 251 22.76 -5.28 0.44
N THR A 252 22.75 -6.01 -0.68
CA THR A 252 22.62 -7.47 -0.68
C THR A 252 23.72 -8.14 0.15
N PHE A 253 24.99 -7.72 -0.02
CA PHE A 253 26.09 -8.26 0.80
C PHE A 253 25.93 -7.94 2.29
N LYS A 254 25.42 -6.76 2.64
CA LYS A 254 25.19 -6.41 4.04
C LYS A 254 24.15 -7.31 4.68
N PHE A 255 23.03 -7.58 4.00
CA PHE A 255 21.97 -8.45 4.52
C PHE A 255 22.42 -9.91 4.62
N LEU A 256 23.10 -10.44 3.60
CA LEU A 256 23.65 -11.81 3.65
C LEU A 256 24.65 -12.00 4.81
N ASN A 257 25.51 -11.02 5.04
CA ASN A 257 26.46 -11.05 6.16
C ASN A 257 25.79 -10.84 7.55
N GLU A 258 24.58 -10.28 7.61
CA GLU A 258 23.80 -10.15 8.84
C GLU A 258 23.07 -11.46 9.17
N GLU A 259 22.60 -12.22 8.17
CA GLU A 259 22.04 -13.57 8.33
C GLU A 259 23.10 -14.58 8.81
N ASP A 260 24.30 -14.55 8.23
CA ASP A 260 25.44 -15.39 8.67
C ASP A 260 25.88 -15.12 10.12
N LYS A 261 25.57 -13.94 10.66
CA LYS A 261 25.85 -13.60 12.06
C LYS A 261 24.74 -14.03 13.00
N SER A 262 23.48 -14.08 12.55
CA SER A 262 22.38 -14.62 13.37
C SER A 262 22.50 -16.12 13.60
N ASP A 263 23.07 -16.88 12.65
CA ASP A 263 23.25 -18.34 12.79
C ASP A 263 24.46 -18.72 13.66
N ASN A 264 25.42 -17.81 13.86
CA ASN A 264 26.61 -18.07 14.67
C ASN A 264 26.44 -17.77 16.17
N THR A 265 25.24 -17.37 16.63
CA THR A 265 25.00 -17.02 18.04
C THR A 265 24.23 -18.08 18.83
N SER A 266 23.84 -19.20 18.21
CA SER A 266 23.10 -20.30 18.87
C SER A 266 23.96 -21.43 19.46
N ASP A 267 25.28 -21.46 19.22
CA ASP A 267 26.11 -22.64 19.56
C ASP A 267 27.16 -22.45 20.68
N ASN A 268 27.08 -21.38 21.47
CA ASN A 268 27.95 -21.23 22.65
C ASN A 268 27.12 -21.07 23.94
N ASN A 269 26.46 -22.15 24.34
CA ASN A 269 26.01 -22.30 25.73
C ASN A 269 25.82 -23.78 26.14
N GLU A 270 26.83 -24.61 25.89
CA GLU A 270 27.03 -25.84 26.68
C GLU A 270 28.53 -26.05 26.90
N ARG A 271 29.00 -25.66 28.10
CA ARG A 271 30.08 -26.31 28.85
C ARG A 271 30.06 -25.86 30.30
#